data_AF-X0SSW4-F1
#
_entry.id   AF-X0SSW4-F1
#
_cell.length_a   1.000
_cell.length_b   1.000
_cell.length_c   1.000
_cell.angle_alpha   90.00
_cell.angle_beta   90.00
_cell.angle_gamma   90.00
#
_symmetry.space_group_name_H-M   'P 1'
#
loop_
_entity.id
_entity.type
_entity.pdbx_description
1 polymer ?
#
loop_
_entity_poly.entity_id
_entity_poly.type
_entity_poly.pdbx_seq_one_letter_code
_entity_poly.pdbx_strand_id
1 'polypeptide(L)'
;EVTREETDDIPDYKRCVENGVLDFEDLDDIKLLPHSKEYNFRTKWPVKYKPEADCPTLKEFIKRTFYKEDIPLVVEWLGFHVRRRYFKKKSVIFHGPKNTGKTIFVNTLTAFLGENVSGLSIQEISRAKAFDLLTLNGKDANICDDLSSKDMEAVGGFKMAVGDGWINGEHKFGDRIRFRNTAKNTDTCNTIPLPGKDIDDEAYYERIILIPVDNVLPEAEQDDSIIDKLTTPEEQSGLLNLAIEGYKRLIEQNGFSNPKTAEETKFLMIQNGSSLAEFSSEVLIHVDGQKVDKETMYQVYCKWCMEHKPELSPDTKDKIGKNLTRFAPFTQSVSDGSKRTWLNVKLTDKYYTFQNNMSLDKNNSNIYMDFPKAVIPVRKDTKDAQKEEISDKQPVLEPKK
;
A
#
# COMPACT_ATOMS: atom_id res chain seq x y z
N GLU A 1 31.84 5.10 17.07
CA GLU A 1 32.23 5.58 15.73
C GLU A 1 31.25 4.97 14.74
N VAL A 2 30.64 5.71 13.82
CA VAL A 2 29.68 5.10 12.89
C VAL A 2 30.47 4.48 11.74
N THR A 3 30.65 3.17 11.75
CA THR A 3 31.27 2.44 10.66
C THR A 3 30.35 2.50 9.43
N ARG A 4 30.92 2.90 8.29
CA ARG A 4 30.24 2.76 6.99
C ARG A 4 30.47 1.34 6.53
N GLU A 5 29.42 0.64 6.15
CA GLU A 5 29.58 -0.69 5.61
C GLU A 5 30.08 -0.63 4.16
N GLU A 6 31.03 -1.49 3.81
CA GLU A 6 31.63 -1.70 2.47
C GLU A 6 30.64 -2.30 1.45
N THR A 7 29.37 -1.86 1.50
CA THR A 7 28.33 -2.23 0.53
C THR A 7 28.44 -1.43 -0.76
N ASP A 8 29.23 -0.34 -0.75
CA ASP A 8 29.54 0.48 -1.93
C ASP A 8 30.50 -0.22 -2.90
N ASP A 9 31.16 -1.32 -2.51
CA ASP A 9 32.11 -2.06 -3.35
C ASP A 9 31.44 -3.12 -4.26
N ILE A 10 30.11 -3.22 -4.22
CA ILE A 10 29.33 -4.08 -5.12
C ILE A 10 28.95 -3.27 -6.37
N PRO A 11 29.30 -3.71 -7.60
CA PRO A 11 28.98 -2.97 -8.81
C PRO A 11 27.46 -2.82 -9.00
N ASP A 12 26.99 -1.59 -9.10
CA ASP A 12 25.55 -1.25 -9.18
C ASP A 12 24.87 -1.75 -10.46
N TYR A 13 25.64 -1.86 -11.54
CA TYR A 13 25.22 -2.27 -12.88
C TYR A 13 25.45 -3.77 -13.15
N LYS A 14 25.79 -4.56 -12.13
CA LYS A 14 25.95 -6.01 -12.25
C LYS A 14 24.98 -6.75 -11.32
N ARG A 15 24.53 -7.94 -11.73
CA ARG A 15 23.72 -8.85 -10.89
C ARG A 15 24.22 -10.28 -10.92
N CYS A 16 24.38 -10.87 -9.73
CA CYS A 16 24.71 -12.27 -9.58
C CYS A 16 23.44 -13.13 -9.73
N VAL A 17 23.46 -14.02 -10.71
CA VAL A 17 22.42 -15.00 -11.02
C VAL A 17 23.01 -16.42 -10.92
N GLU A 18 22.19 -17.47 -10.99
CA GLU A 18 22.62 -18.85 -10.73
C GLU A 18 23.79 -19.28 -11.63
N ASN A 19 23.77 -18.90 -12.91
CA ASN A 19 24.75 -19.30 -13.92
C ASN A 19 25.83 -18.24 -14.25
N GLY A 20 25.94 -17.15 -13.48
CA GLY A 20 27.01 -16.17 -13.65
C GLY A 20 26.67 -14.79 -13.12
N VAL A 21 27.35 -13.77 -13.65
CA VAL A 21 27.11 -12.36 -13.32
C VAL A 21 26.67 -11.64 -14.58
N LEU A 22 25.47 -11.08 -14.56
CA LEU A 22 24.98 -10.22 -15.62
C LEU A 22 25.61 -8.84 -15.51
N ASP A 23 26.04 -8.32 -16.64
CA ASP A 23 26.59 -6.98 -16.80
C ASP A 23 25.63 -6.11 -17.62
N PHE A 24 25.15 -5.02 -17.01
CA PHE A 24 24.21 -4.07 -17.61
C PHE A 24 24.88 -2.72 -17.92
N GLU A 25 26.20 -2.68 -18.06
CA GLU A 25 26.93 -1.48 -18.48
C GLU A 25 26.52 -1.02 -19.88
N ASP A 26 26.38 -1.97 -20.80
CA ASP A 26 25.77 -1.78 -22.11
C ASP A 26 24.43 -2.53 -22.14
N LEU A 27 23.33 -1.78 -22.27
CA LEU A 27 22.00 -2.38 -22.31
C LEU A 27 21.73 -3.09 -23.63
N ASP A 28 22.42 -2.73 -24.71
CA ASP A 28 22.25 -3.38 -26.01
C ASP A 28 23.01 -4.71 -26.10
N ASP A 29 24.06 -4.88 -25.28
CA ASP A 29 24.91 -6.08 -25.22
C ASP A 29 25.08 -6.58 -23.77
N ILE A 30 24.04 -7.22 -23.24
CA ILE A 30 24.04 -7.78 -21.88
C ILE A 30 24.92 -9.02 -21.83
N LYS A 31 26.01 -8.96 -21.05
CA LYS A 31 27.00 -10.03 -20.94
C LYS A 31 26.74 -10.91 -19.72
N LEU A 32 26.85 -12.22 -19.92
CA LEU A 32 26.94 -13.19 -18.84
C LEU A 32 28.40 -13.52 -18.57
N LEU A 33 28.93 -12.97 -17.49
CA LEU A 33 30.31 -13.18 -17.05
C LEU A 33 30.40 -14.36 -16.06
N PRO A 34 31.57 -15.01 -15.94
CA PRO A 34 31.81 -15.98 -14.88
C PRO A 34 31.68 -15.35 -13.48
N HIS A 35 31.34 -16.18 -12.50
CA HIS A 35 31.39 -15.78 -11.10
C HIS A 35 32.81 -15.37 -10.69
N SER A 36 32.94 -14.24 -10.00
CA SER A 36 34.20 -13.76 -9.44
C SER A 36 33.97 -13.15 -8.07
N LYS A 37 34.91 -13.39 -7.15
CA LYS A 37 34.92 -12.76 -5.81
C LYS A 37 35.14 -11.25 -5.90
N GLU A 38 35.76 -10.77 -6.97
CA GLU A 38 36.05 -9.34 -7.21
C GLU A 38 34.79 -8.47 -7.25
N TYR A 39 33.63 -9.06 -7.55
CA TYR A 39 32.35 -8.33 -7.57
C TYR A 39 31.70 -8.19 -6.18
N ASN A 40 32.24 -8.83 -5.15
CA ASN A 40 31.78 -8.74 -3.75
C ASN A 40 30.29 -9.08 -3.51
N PHE A 41 29.64 -9.82 -4.41
CA PHE A 41 28.25 -10.26 -4.21
C PHE A 41 28.15 -11.20 -3.01
N ARG A 42 27.30 -10.81 -2.05
CA ARG A 42 26.96 -11.63 -0.87
C ARG A 42 25.72 -12.49 -1.07
N THR A 43 24.95 -12.19 -2.11
CA THR A 43 23.69 -12.86 -2.47
C THR A 43 23.63 -13.08 -3.98
N LYS A 44 22.81 -14.03 -4.40
CA LYS A 44 22.53 -14.34 -5.81
C LYS A 44 21.03 -14.53 -5.99
N TRP A 45 20.51 -14.17 -7.16
CA TRP A 45 19.15 -14.54 -7.54
C TRP A 45 19.12 -16.01 -7.96
N PRO A 46 18.15 -16.82 -7.49
CA PRO A 46 18.04 -18.25 -7.78
C PRO A 46 17.52 -18.56 -9.20
N VAL A 47 17.90 -17.74 -10.18
CA VAL A 47 17.44 -17.80 -11.57
C VAL A 47 18.63 -17.96 -12.51
N LYS A 48 18.47 -18.69 -13.61
CA LYS A 48 19.47 -18.74 -14.68
C LYS A 48 19.13 -17.71 -15.75
N TYR A 49 20.11 -16.96 -16.22
CA TYR A 49 19.95 -16.19 -17.43
C TYR A 49 20.00 -17.11 -18.65
N LYS A 50 18.89 -17.14 -19.40
CA LYS A 50 18.74 -17.83 -20.68
C LYS A 50 18.18 -16.79 -21.67
N PRO A 51 18.98 -16.27 -22.62
CA PRO A 51 18.56 -15.16 -23.48
C PRO A 51 17.23 -15.39 -24.21
N GLU A 52 16.97 -16.64 -24.63
CA GLU A 52 15.77 -17.02 -25.39
C GLU A 52 14.62 -17.55 -24.50
N ALA A 53 14.75 -17.50 -23.16
CA ALA A 53 13.67 -17.95 -22.29
C ALA A 53 12.47 -17.00 -22.31
N ASP A 54 11.28 -17.58 -22.28
CA ASP A 54 10.01 -16.86 -22.18
C ASP A 54 9.26 -17.29 -20.91
N CYS A 55 8.31 -16.46 -20.48
CA CYS A 55 7.44 -16.67 -19.33
C CYS A 55 5.95 -16.54 -19.71
N PRO A 56 5.43 -17.40 -20.61
CA PRO A 56 4.08 -17.25 -21.15
C PRO A 56 2.99 -17.33 -20.07
N THR A 57 3.16 -18.19 -19.07
CA THR A 57 2.19 -18.34 -17.98
C THR A 57 2.16 -17.09 -17.11
N LEU A 58 3.33 -16.52 -16.79
CA LEU A 58 3.42 -15.28 -16.06
C LEU A 58 2.90 -14.08 -16.85
N LYS A 59 3.20 -13.99 -18.15
CA LYS A 59 2.67 -12.93 -19.02
C LYS A 59 1.14 -12.96 -19.08
N GLU A 60 0.54 -14.15 -19.15
CA GLU A 60 -0.92 -14.30 -19.11
C GLU A 60 -1.49 -13.95 -17.74
N PHE A 61 -0.83 -14.39 -16.66
CA PHE A 61 -1.19 -14.00 -15.31
C PHE A 61 -1.18 -12.47 -15.12
N ILE A 62 -0.13 -11.78 -15.56
CA ILE A 62 -0.01 -10.31 -15.52
C ILE A 62 -1.15 -9.65 -16.28
N LYS A 63 -1.46 -10.10 -17.51
CA LYS A 63 -2.57 -9.56 -18.32
C LYS A 63 -3.93 -9.73 -17.66
N ARG A 64 -4.13 -10.83 -16.94
CA ARG A 64 -5.37 -11.09 -16.20
C ARG A 64 -5.44 -10.26 -14.93
N THR A 65 -4.33 -10.05 -14.23
CA THR A 65 -4.28 -9.38 -12.92
C THR A 65 -4.33 -7.86 -13.03
N PHE A 66 -3.67 -7.27 -14.03
CA PHE A 66 -3.52 -5.82 -14.15
C PHE A 66 -4.27 -5.24 -15.35
N TYR A 67 -4.68 -3.99 -15.25
CA TYR A 67 -5.21 -3.26 -16.40
C TYR A 67 -4.14 -3.14 -17.50
N LYS A 68 -4.57 -3.18 -18.75
CA LYS A 68 -3.68 -3.19 -19.92
C LYS A 68 -2.72 -1.99 -19.92
N GLU A 69 -3.21 -0.84 -19.50
CA GLU A 69 -2.48 0.42 -19.37
C GLU A 69 -1.42 0.39 -18.25
N ASP A 70 -1.59 -0.43 -17.21
CA ASP A 70 -0.66 -0.53 -16.09
C ASP A 70 0.42 -1.61 -16.29
N ILE A 71 0.24 -2.53 -17.25
CA ILE A 71 1.22 -3.60 -17.53
C ILE A 71 2.65 -3.06 -17.79
N PRO A 72 2.87 -2.00 -18.61
CA PRO A 72 4.22 -1.46 -18.80
C PRO A 72 4.86 -1.02 -17.48
N LEU A 73 4.08 -0.35 -16.62
CA LEU A 73 4.52 0.10 -15.30
C LEU A 73 4.86 -1.06 -14.36
N VAL A 74 4.08 -2.15 -14.39
CA VAL A 74 4.37 -3.38 -13.63
C VAL A 74 5.68 -4.03 -14.10
N VAL A 75 5.89 -4.13 -15.42
CA VAL A 75 7.12 -4.69 -15.99
C VAL A 75 8.33 -3.82 -15.69
N GLU A 76 8.19 -2.50 -15.73
CA GLU A 76 9.23 -1.56 -15.32
C GLU A 76 9.52 -1.64 -13.81
N TRP A 77 8.53 -1.92 -12.97
CA TRP A 77 8.76 -2.17 -11.54
C TRP A 77 9.60 -3.43 -11.32
N LEU A 78 9.33 -4.51 -12.05
CA LEU A 78 10.20 -5.70 -12.07
C LEU A 78 11.62 -5.32 -12.52
N GLY A 79 11.73 -4.52 -13.58
CA GLY A 79 13.00 -3.99 -14.07
C GLY A 79 13.72 -3.06 -13.11
N PHE A 80 13.01 -2.38 -12.22
CA PHE A 80 13.61 -1.50 -11.21
C PHE A 80 14.47 -2.28 -10.21
N HIS A 81 14.23 -3.58 -10.04
CA HIS A 81 15.08 -4.47 -9.25
C HIS A 81 16.36 -4.90 -9.98
N VAL A 82 16.46 -4.76 -11.30
CA VAL A 82 17.67 -5.12 -12.07
C VAL A 82 18.87 -4.28 -11.62
N ARG A 83 18.67 -3.01 -11.30
CA ARG A 83 19.70 -2.15 -10.72
C ARG A 83 19.68 -2.19 -9.19
N ARG A 84 20.86 -2.34 -8.56
CA ARG A 84 20.97 -2.51 -7.10
C ARG A 84 20.51 -1.28 -6.34
N ARG A 85 21.07 -0.14 -6.67
CA ARG A 85 20.80 1.12 -5.98
C ARG A 85 19.54 1.75 -6.50
N TYR A 86 18.96 2.61 -5.67
CA TYR A 86 17.85 3.44 -6.12
C TYR A 86 18.39 4.48 -7.12
N PHE A 87 17.86 4.50 -8.33
CA PHE A 87 18.11 5.59 -9.29
C PHE A 87 16.90 6.50 -9.50
N LYS A 88 15.76 6.13 -8.89
CA LYS A 88 14.53 6.94 -8.76
C LYS A 88 14.01 6.74 -7.34
N LYS A 89 13.47 7.76 -6.68
CA LYS A 89 12.90 7.64 -5.32
C LYS A 89 11.46 7.13 -5.42
N LYS A 90 11.28 5.83 -5.70
CA LYS A 90 9.95 5.23 -5.91
C LYS A 90 9.74 3.95 -5.09
N SER A 91 8.52 3.77 -4.61
CA SER A 91 7.93 2.60 -3.96
C SER A 91 6.61 2.29 -4.65
N VAL A 92 6.20 1.02 -4.71
CA VAL A 92 4.91 0.64 -5.27
C VAL A 92 3.95 0.13 -4.20
N ILE A 93 2.68 0.46 -4.34
CA ILE A 93 1.57 -0.13 -3.59
C ILE A 93 0.58 -0.72 -4.58
N PHE A 94 0.40 -2.03 -4.53
CA PHE A 94 -0.65 -2.76 -5.23
C PHE A 94 -1.90 -2.79 -4.35
N HIS A 95 -2.98 -2.16 -4.79
CA HIS A 95 -4.19 -2.05 -3.97
C HIS A 95 -5.42 -2.63 -4.66
N GLY A 96 -6.36 -3.16 -3.89
CA GLY A 96 -7.63 -3.66 -4.40
C GLY A 96 -8.21 -4.79 -3.53
N PRO A 97 -9.38 -5.33 -3.85
CA PRO A 97 -10.05 -6.35 -3.03
C PRO A 97 -9.28 -7.67 -2.93
N LYS A 98 -9.71 -8.57 -2.06
CA LYS A 98 -9.14 -9.92 -1.94
C LYS A 98 -9.36 -10.73 -3.23
N ASN A 99 -8.57 -11.79 -3.41
CA ASN A 99 -8.70 -12.75 -4.51
C ASN A 99 -8.47 -12.15 -5.92
N THR A 100 -7.62 -11.13 -6.03
CA THR A 100 -7.28 -10.50 -7.33
C THR A 100 -5.90 -10.90 -7.86
N GLY A 101 -5.14 -11.71 -7.12
CA GLY A 101 -3.79 -12.16 -7.51
C GLY A 101 -2.62 -11.32 -6.98
N LYS A 102 -2.87 -10.26 -6.19
CA LYS A 102 -1.80 -9.43 -5.57
C LYS A 102 -0.74 -10.26 -4.83
N THR A 103 -1.16 -11.10 -3.89
CA THR A 103 -0.28 -11.98 -3.11
C THR A 103 0.52 -12.92 -4.01
N ILE A 104 -0.12 -13.51 -5.02
CA ILE A 104 0.56 -14.41 -5.98
C ILE A 104 1.64 -13.66 -6.76
N PHE A 105 1.37 -12.43 -7.19
CA PHE A 105 2.33 -11.59 -7.91
C PHE A 105 3.57 -11.29 -7.05
N VAL A 106 3.38 -10.79 -5.83
CA VAL A 106 4.52 -10.45 -4.95
C VAL A 106 5.27 -11.68 -4.43
N ASN A 107 4.59 -12.83 -4.30
CA ASN A 107 5.25 -14.11 -4.01
C ASN A 107 6.09 -14.60 -5.20
N THR A 108 5.62 -14.40 -6.43
CA THR A 108 6.39 -14.70 -7.65
C THR A 108 7.65 -13.83 -7.72
N LEU A 109 7.54 -12.54 -7.39
CA LEU A 109 8.69 -11.63 -7.27
C LEU A 109 9.65 -12.05 -6.14
N THR A 110 9.11 -12.51 -5.01
CA THR A 110 9.92 -13.01 -3.88
C THR A 110 10.72 -14.25 -4.30
N ALA A 111 10.08 -15.20 -4.99
CA ALA A 111 10.75 -16.39 -5.53
C ALA A 111 11.86 -16.02 -6.54
N PHE A 112 11.62 -15.02 -7.38
CA PHE A 112 12.58 -14.48 -8.34
C PHE A 112 13.84 -13.89 -7.68
N LEU A 113 13.65 -13.12 -6.61
CA LEU A 113 14.75 -12.48 -5.87
C LEU A 113 15.45 -13.42 -4.88
N GLY A 114 14.76 -14.49 -4.45
CA GLY A 114 15.25 -15.45 -3.46
C GLY A 114 15.20 -14.91 -2.03
N GLU A 115 16.09 -15.41 -1.18
CA GLU A 115 16.09 -15.12 0.28
C GLU A 115 16.48 -13.68 0.65
N ASN A 116 16.93 -12.87 -0.32
CA ASN A 116 17.44 -11.52 -0.08
C ASN A 116 16.35 -10.44 -0.03
N VAL A 117 15.23 -10.75 0.63
CA VAL A 117 14.05 -9.89 0.77
C VAL A 117 13.80 -9.61 2.27
N SER A 118 13.27 -8.44 2.60
CA SER A 118 12.73 -8.09 3.92
C SER A 118 11.21 -7.87 3.84
N GLY A 119 10.53 -7.71 4.97
CA GLY A 119 9.07 -7.55 5.01
C GLY A 119 8.57 -6.54 6.03
N LEU A 120 9.26 -5.41 6.19
CA LEU A 120 8.76 -4.31 7.01
C LEU A 120 7.54 -3.69 6.36
N SER A 121 6.51 -3.41 7.14
CA SER A 121 5.37 -2.59 6.68
C SER A 121 5.78 -1.13 6.47
N ILE A 122 5.02 -0.41 5.64
CA ILE A 122 5.19 1.04 5.47
C ILE A 122 5.09 1.79 6.82
N GLN A 123 4.26 1.30 7.75
CA GLN A 123 4.13 1.86 9.10
C GLN A 123 5.40 1.65 9.94
N GLU A 124 6.05 0.50 9.85
CA GLU A 124 7.31 0.22 10.56
C GLU A 124 8.46 1.07 10.03
N ILE A 125 8.60 1.14 8.70
CA ILE A 125 9.59 2.00 8.04
C ILE A 125 9.37 3.47 8.45
N SER A 126 8.11 3.91 8.47
CA SER A 126 7.71 5.28 8.81
C SER A 126 8.09 5.71 10.23
N ARG A 127 8.14 4.77 11.19
CA ARG A 127 8.58 5.04 12.58
C ARG A 127 10.08 5.34 12.67
N ALA A 128 10.86 5.04 11.63
CA ALA A 128 12.29 5.32 11.55
C ALA A 128 13.13 4.75 12.72
N LYS A 129 12.72 3.61 13.28
CA LYS A 129 13.52 2.93 14.31
C LYS A 129 14.75 2.30 13.64
N ALA A 130 15.94 2.70 14.08
CA ALA A 130 17.20 2.24 13.49
C ALA A 130 17.35 0.71 13.51
N PHE A 131 16.80 0.05 14.53
CA PHE A 131 16.76 -1.41 14.62
C PHE A 131 15.92 -2.04 13.50
N ASP A 132 14.72 -1.51 13.26
CA ASP A 132 13.84 -2.01 12.20
C ASP A 132 14.48 -1.74 10.83
N LEU A 133 14.93 -0.50 10.59
CA LEU A 133 15.54 -0.10 9.32
C LEU A 133 16.78 -0.93 8.97
N LEU A 134 17.56 -1.40 9.95
CA LEU A 134 18.71 -2.27 9.72
C LEU A 134 18.34 -3.56 8.94
N THR A 135 17.10 -4.04 9.03
CA THR A 135 16.64 -5.21 8.27
C THR A 135 16.59 -5.00 6.76
N LEU A 136 16.57 -3.75 6.30
CA LEU A 136 16.64 -3.38 4.88
C LEU A 136 18.06 -3.50 4.31
N ASN A 137 19.07 -3.62 5.19
CA ASN A 137 20.46 -3.59 4.78
C ASN A 137 20.83 -4.77 3.89
N GLY A 138 21.39 -4.47 2.73
CA GLY A 138 21.82 -5.46 1.73
C GLY A 138 20.70 -6.17 0.96
N LYS A 139 19.42 -5.89 1.26
CA LYS A 139 18.25 -6.54 0.64
C LYS A 139 17.97 -5.99 -0.76
N ASP A 140 17.46 -6.83 -1.66
CA ASP A 140 17.07 -6.42 -3.02
C ASP A 140 15.64 -5.86 -3.06
N ALA A 141 14.78 -6.32 -2.15
CA ALA A 141 13.42 -5.82 -1.99
C ALA A 141 12.99 -5.79 -0.53
N ASN A 142 12.04 -4.91 -0.23
CA ASN A 142 11.21 -5.01 0.95
C ASN A 142 9.78 -5.26 0.48
N ILE A 143 9.22 -6.42 0.79
CA ILE A 143 7.91 -6.87 0.32
C ILE A 143 7.01 -7.10 1.53
N CYS A 144 5.99 -6.27 1.70
CA CYS A 144 4.95 -6.46 2.71
C CYS A 144 3.64 -6.83 2.02
N ASP A 145 3.23 -8.09 2.16
CA ASP A 145 1.94 -8.55 1.68
C ASP A 145 0.86 -8.29 2.73
N ASP A 146 -0.19 -7.58 2.34
CA ASP A 146 -1.34 -7.16 3.15
C ASP A 146 -1.02 -6.15 4.27
N LEU A 147 -0.75 -4.89 3.87
CA LEU A 147 -0.64 -3.79 4.80
C LEU A 147 -1.92 -3.62 5.63
N SER A 148 -1.72 -3.29 6.90
CA SER A 148 -2.79 -2.78 7.74
C SER A 148 -3.38 -1.50 7.15
N SER A 149 -4.71 -1.39 7.18
CA SER A 149 -5.45 -0.15 6.88
C SER A 149 -5.22 0.96 7.92
N LYS A 150 -4.45 0.69 8.98
CA LYS A 150 -4.10 1.69 9.99
C LYS A 150 -3.15 2.73 9.40
N ASP A 151 -3.57 3.98 9.47
CA ASP A 151 -2.77 5.14 9.07
C ASP A 151 -1.41 5.21 9.78
N MET A 152 -0.46 5.82 9.09
CA MET A 152 0.86 6.17 9.63
C MET A 152 0.74 7.39 10.56
N GLU A 153 1.64 7.48 11.55
CA GLU A 153 1.71 8.65 12.44
C GLU A 153 2.49 9.83 11.83
N ALA A 154 3.49 9.51 11.00
CA ALA A 154 4.36 10.43 10.26
C ALA A 154 5.02 9.70 9.10
N VAL A 155 5.52 10.39 8.09
CA VAL A 155 6.12 9.78 6.87
C VAL A 155 7.63 10.02 6.71
N GLY A 156 8.26 10.68 7.69
CA GLY A 156 9.70 11.00 7.62
C GLY A 156 10.59 9.78 7.40
N GLY A 157 10.32 8.67 8.12
CA GLY A 157 11.05 7.41 7.98
C GLY A 157 10.97 6.81 6.58
N PHE A 158 9.76 6.76 6.01
CA PHE A 158 9.53 6.31 4.65
C PHE A 158 10.29 7.14 3.62
N LYS A 159 10.26 8.47 3.74
CA LYS A 159 10.98 9.37 2.82
C LYS A 159 12.51 9.22 2.88
N MET A 160 13.05 8.78 4.03
CA MET A 160 14.46 8.45 4.21
C MET A 160 14.81 7.09 3.58
N ALA A 161 13.95 6.09 3.77
CA ALA A 161 14.19 4.73 3.27
C ALA A 161 13.99 4.61 1.75
N VAL A 162 13.08 5.39 1.15
CA VAL A 162 12.82 5.35 -0.30
C VAL A 162 13.74 6.32 -1.03
N GLY A 163 14.87 5.77 -1.52
CA GLY A 163 15.90 6.48 -2.26
C GLY A 163 17.30 5.98 -1.96
N ASP A 164 18.29 6.62 -2.57
CA ASP A 164 19.71 6.24 -2.47
C ASP A 164 20.45 6.97 -1.33
N GLY A 165 19.69 7.43 -0.34
CA GLY A 165 20.21 8.13 0.83
C GLY A 165 20.85 7.16 1.83
N TRP A 166 21.72 7.71 2.68
CA TRP A 166 22.23 6.98 3.84
C TRP A 166 21.16 6.88 4.92
N ILE A 167 20.93 5.67 5.41
CA ILE A 167 20.08 5.41 6.57
C ILE A 167 20.91 4.83 7.72
N ASN A 168 20.49 5.12 8.94
CA ASN A 168 21.14 4.59 10.15
C ASN A 168 20.50 3.26 10.54
N GLY A 169 21.33 2.25 10.78
CA GLY A 169 20.95 0.99 11.40
C GLY A 169 21.59 0.83 12.77
N GLU A 170 20.93 0.11 13.68
CA GLU A 170 21.48 -0.17 15.02
C GLU A 170 21.29 -1.64 15.37
N HIS A 171 22.40 -2.34 15.67
CA HIS A 171 22.33 -3.69 16.23
C HIS A 171 21.86 -3.62 17.69
N LYS A 172 21.06 -4.59 18.12
CA LYS A 172 20.60 -4.66 19.51
C LYS A 172 21.81 -4.76 20.45
N PHE A 173 21.97 -3.76 21.32
CA PHE A 173 23.12 -3.63 22.23
C PHE A 173 24.49 -3.55 21.54
N GLY A 174 24.52 -3.17 20.26
CA GLY A 174 25.74 -3.12 19.46
C GLY A 174 25.97 -1.77 18.81
N ASP A 175 26.84 -1.76 17.80
CA ASP A 175 27.22 -0.55 17.10
C ASP A 175 26.11 -0.01 16.17
N ARG A 176 26.20 1.29 15.93
CA ARG A 176 25.43 1.97 14.89
C ARG A 176 26.20 1.94 13.59
N ILE A 177 25.53 1.52 12.53
CA ILE A 177 26.07 1.52 11.18
C ILE A 177 25.30 2.51 10.30
N ARG A 178 25.94 2.91 9.20
CA ARG A 178 25.28 3.62 8.11
C ARG A 178 25.43 2.81 6.83
N PHE A 179 24.32 2.68 6.10
CA PHE A 179 24.26 1.98 4.81
C PHE A 179 23.31 2.69 3.85
N ARG A 180 23.44 2.39 2.56
CA ARG A 180 22.49 2.83 1.52
C ARG A 180 21.41 1.79 1.35
N ASN A 181 20.15 2.21 1.38
CA ASN A 181 19.06 1.27 1.15
C ASN A 181 19.06 0.81 -0.32
N THR A 182 19.03 -0.50 -0.53
CA THR A 182 18.86 -1.12 -1.85
C THR A 182 17.49 -1.76 -2.01
N ALA A 183 16.80 -2.03 -0.89
CA ALA A 183 15.53 -2.73 -0.81
C ALA A 183 14.41 -1.89 -1.43
N LYS A 184 13.93 -2.26 -2.61
CA LYS A 184 12.80 -1.60 -3.27
C LYS A 184 11.50 -1.95 -2.55
N ASN A 185 10.82 -0.93 -2.02
CA ASN A 185 9.64 -1.11 -1.19
C ASN A 185 8.40 -1.41 -2.06
N THR A 186 7.85 -2.61 -1.87
CA THR A 186 6.73 -3.20 -2.62
C THR A 186 5.68 -3.66 -1.64
N ASP A 187 4.54 -2.98 -1.59
CA ASP A 187 3.49 -3.31 -0.65
C ASP A 187 2.22 -3.76 -1.38
N THR A 188 1.42 -4.60 -0.74
CA THR A 188 0.04 -4.89 -1.17
C THR A 188 -0.95 -4.48 -0.08
N CYS A 189 -2.16 -4.07 -0.44
CA CYS A 189 -3.19 -3.77 0.55
C CYS A 189 -4.62 -3.84 -0.03
N ASN A 190 -5.61 -4.00 0.84
CA ASN A 190 -7.01 -3.79 0.46
C ASN A 190 -7.40 -2.31 0.60
N THR A 191 -6.95 -1.67 1.67
CA THR A 191 -7.15 -0.25 1.94
C THR A 191 -5.80 0.40 2.20
N ILE A 192 -5.49 1.46 1.46
CA ILE A 192 -4.20 2.15 1.52
C ILE A 192 -4.14 2.96 2.83
N PRO A 193 -3.12 2.77 3.68
CA PRO A 193 -2.93 3.60 4.87
C PRO A 193 -2.57 5.03 4.49
N LEU A 194 -3.16 6.02 5.18
CA LEU A 194 -2.88 7.43 4.95
C LEU A 194 -1.68 7.91 5.79
N PRO A 195 -0.99 8.99 5.37
CA PRO A 195 0.18 9.55 6.05
C PRO A 195 -0.13 10.28 7.38
N GLY A 196 -1.34 10.14 7.92
CA GLY A 196 -1.77 10.76 9.17
C GLY A 196 -1.65 12.28 9.16
N LYS A 197 -0.80 12.83 10.03
CA LYS A 197 -0.59 14.29 10.15
C LYS A 197 0.13 14.91 8.94
N ASP A 198 0.80 14.09 8.14
CA ASP A 198 1.59 14.54 6.98
C ASP A 198 0.77 14.43 5.66
N ILE A 199 -0.57 14.56 5.74
CA ILE A 199 -1.51 14.45 4.60
C ILE A 199 -1.27 15.48 3.48
N ASP A 200 -0.56 16.57 3.78
CA ASP A 200 -0.23 17.62 2.82
C ASP A 200 1.24 17.54 2.35
N ASP A 201 1.96 16.46 2.66
CA ASP A 201 3.36 16.26 2.28
C ASP A 201 3.48 15.71 0.85
N GLU A 202 3.60 16.58 -0.15
CA GLU A 202 3.74 16.20 -1.57
C GLU A 202 4.90 15.22 -1.82
N ALA A 203 6.03 15.41 -1.13
CA ALA A 203 7.21 14.58 -1.31
C ALA A 203 6.96 13.10 -0.91
N TYR A 204 6.01 12.83 -0.03
CA TYR A 204 5.56 11.47 0.26
C TYR A 204 4.86 10.85 -0.96
N TYR A 205 3.89 11.56 -1.53
CA TYR A 205 3.11 11.09 -2.68
C TYR A 205 3.94 10.96 -3.96
N GLU A 206 4.92 11.85 -4.18
CA GLU A 206 5.87 11.73 -5.29
C GLU A 206 6.67 10.41 -5.27
N ARG A 207 6.82 9.78 -4.10
CA ARG A 207 7.55 8.51 -3.97
C ARG A 207 6.68 7.29 -4.22
N ILE A 208 5.37 7.43 -4.33
CA ILE A 208 4.46 6.29 -4.43
C ILE A 208 4.01 6.09 -5.87
N ILE A 209 4.05 4.85 -6.30
CA ILE A 209 3.39 4.33 -7.49
C ILE A 209 2.19 3.54 -7.00
N LEU A 210 0.99 3.93 -7.39
CA LEU A 210 -0.23 3.20 -7.09
C LEU A 210 -0.65 2.40 -8.31
N ILE A 211 -0.85 1.10 -8.10
CA ILE A 211 -1.35 0.19 -9.14
C ILE A 211 -2.62 -0.49 -8.61
N PRO A 212 -3.80 -0.18 -9.19
CA PRO A 212 -5.04 -0.87 -8.85
C PRO A 212 -5.02 -2.31 -9.36
N VAL A 213 -5.56 -3.22 -8.56
CA VAL A 213 -5.65 -4.65 -8.83
C VAL A 213 -7.03 -5.13 -8.42
N ASP A 214 -8.00 -4.85 -9.30
CA ASP A 214 -9.43 -4.96 -9.01
C ASP A 214 -10.12 -6.12 -9.74
N ASN A 215 -9.38 -6.87 -10.58
CA ASN A 215 -9.94 -8.05 -11.25
C ASN A 215 -10.04 -9.24 -10.28
N VAL A 216 -11.20 -9.38 -9.65
CA VAL A 216 -11.48 -10.48 -8.70
C VAL A 216 -11.68 -11.78 -9.47
N LEU A 217 -10.86 -12.78 -9.17
CA LEU A 217 -10.95 -14.09 -9.81
C LEU A 217 -12.17 -14.86 -9.27
N PRO A 218 -13.09 -15.30 -10.15
CA PRO A 218 -14.16 -16.22 -9.74
C PRO A 218 -13.57 -17.48 -9.11
N GLU A 219 -14.23 -18.04 -8.10
CA GLU A 219 -13.75 -19.24 -7.38
C GLU A 219 -13.43 -20.41 -8.33
N ALA A 220 -14.22 -20.60 -9.39
CA ALA A 220 -13.99 -21.62 -10.40
C ALA A 220 -12.72 -21.41 -11.26
N GLU A 221 -12.18 -20.18 -11.31
CA GLU A 221 -10.96 -19.82 -12.04
C GLU A 221 -9.74 -19.69 -11.12
N GLN A 222 -9.92 -19.86 -9.80
CA GLN A 222 -8.85 -19.87 -8.83
C GLN A 222 -8.10 -21.20 -8.94
N ASP A 223 -6.80 -21.09 -9.13
CA ASP A 223 -5.88 -22.21 -9.22
C ASP A 223 -4.90 -22.13 -8.06
N ASP A 224 -5.11 -22.95 -7.03
CA ASP A 224 -4.28 -22.96 -5.83
C ASP A 224 -2.81 -23.30 -6.13
N SER A 225 -2.54 -23.96 -7.27
CA SER A 225 -1.20 -24.33 -7.73
C SER A 225 -0.55 -23.30 -8.66
N ILE A 226 -1.21 -22.16 -8.90
CA ILE A 226 -0.71 -21.16 -9.86
C ILE A 226 0.69 -20.68 -9.53
N ILE A 227 1.01 -20.52 -8.24
CA ILE A 227 2.34 -20.08 -7.83
C ILE A 227 3.42 -21.06 -8.29
N ASP A 228 3.19 -22.37 -8.16
CA ASP A 228 4.16 -23.40 -8.58
C ASP A 228 4.42 -23.35 -10.09
N LYS A 229 3.38 -23.00 -10.88
CA LYS A 229 3.50 -22.81 -12.34
C LYS A 229 4.30 -21.56 -12.68
N LEU A 230 4.10 -20.47 -11.94
CA LEU A 230 4.81 -19.19 -12.13
C LEU A 230 6.28 -19.24 -11.66
N THR A 231 6.62 -20.15 -10.75
CA THR A 231 7.98 -20.27 -10.18
C THR A 231 8.80 -21.40 -10.77
N THR A 232 8.41 -21.97 -11.91
CA THR A 232 9.25 -22.95 -12.63
C THR A 232 10.56 -22.31 -13.10
N PRO A 233 11.67 -23.08 -13.23
CA PRO A 233 12.95 -22.52 -13.69
C PRO A 233 12.86 -21.82 -15.05
N GLU A 234 12.03 -22.31 -15.95
CA GLU A 234 11.76 -21.73 -17.27
C GLU A 234 11.05 -20.38 -17.15
N GLU A 235 9.94 -20.31 -16.42
CA GLU A 235 9.18 -19.06 -16.19
C GLU A 235 10.01 -18.01 -15.45
N GLN A 236 10.85 -18.43 -14.47
CA GLN A 236 11.75 -17.52 -13.76
C GLN A 236 12.86 -16.98 -14.68
N SER A 237 13.41 -17.81 -15.57
CA SER A 237 14.37 -17.36 -16.59
C SER A 237 13.70 -16.36 -17.56
N GLY A 238 12.45 -16.59 -17.95
CA GLY A 238 11.67 -15.65 -18.76
C GLY A 238 11.30 -14.37 -18.01
N LEU A 239 11.02 -14.44 -16.71
CA LEU A 239 10.77 -13.28 -15.85
C LEU A 239 12.01 -12.39 -15.75
N LEU A 240 13.21 -12.98 -15.68
CA LEU A 240 14.45 -12.22 -15.76
C LEU A 240 14.54 -11.41 -17.06
N ASN A 241 14.23 -12.04 -18.21
CA ASN A 241 14.23 -11.35 -19.50
C ASN A 241 13.17 -10.24 -19.55
N LEU A 242 11.97 -10.49 -19.01
CA LEU A 242 10.90 -9.51 -18.91
C LEU A 242 11.31 -8.32 -18.01
N ALA A 243 11.97 -8.56 -16.89
CA ALA A 243 12.49 -7.52 -16.01
C ALA A 243 13.60 -6.71 -16.71
N ILE A 244 14.49 -7.36 -17.47
CA ILE A 244 15.50 -6.69 -18.28
C ILE A 244 14.86 -5.74 -19.30
N GLU A 245 13.82 -6.19 -20.02
CA GLU A 245 13.06 -5.34 -20.95
C GLU A 245 12.43 -4.13 -20.22
N GLY A 246 11.84 -4.36 -19.04
CA GLY A 246 11.33 -3.30 -18.17
C GLY A 246 12.40 -2.30 -17.75
N TYR A 247 13.59 -2.78 -17.41
CA TYR A 247 14.73 -1.96 -17.02
C TYR A 247 15.22 -1.09 -18.18
N LYS A 248 15.38 -1.67 -19.38
CA LYS A 248 15.78 -0.93 -20.59
C LYS A 248 14.83 0.23 -20.86
N ARG A 249 13.52 -0.06 -20.93
CA ARG A 249 12.48 0.96 -21.15
C ARG A 249 12.51 2.06 -20.08
N LEU A 250 12.65 1.69 -18.80
CA LEU A 250 12.74 2.61 -17.67
C LEU A 250 13.95 3.56 -17.80
N ILE A 251 15.10 3.07 -18.28
CA ILE A 251 16.29 3.88 -18.53
C ILE A 251 16.11 4.79 -19.75
N GLU A 252 15.64 4.25 -20.88
CA GLU A 252 15.43 4.98 -22.13
C GLU A 252 14.44 6.15 -21.97
N GLN A 253 13.34 5.94 -21.26
CA GLN A 253 12.31 6.97 -21.03
C GLN A 253 12.60 7.85 -19.80
N ASN A 254 13.65 7.54 -19.04
CA ASN A 254 14.06 8.25 -17.82
C ASN A 254 12.93 8.37 -16.76
N GLY A 255 12.06 7.38 -16.66
CA GLY A 255 10.89 7.43 -15.79
C GLY A 255 10.03 6.19 -15.87
N PHE A 256 9.05 6.08 -15.00
CA PHE A 256 8.03 5.02 -15.08
C PHE A 256 6.91 5.46 -16.03
N SER A 257 6.31 4.50 -16.72
CA SER A 257 5.13 4.66 -17.55
C SER A 257 3.95 5.19 -16.73
N ASN A 258 3.12 6.02 -17.36
CA ASN A 258 1.92 6.62 -16.75
C ASN A 258 2.16 7.24 -15.37
N PRO A 259 3.15 8.14 -15.21
CA PRO A 259 3.47 8.71 -13.93
C PRO A 259 2.30 9.58 -13.44
N LYS A 260 1.81 9.30 -12.24
CA LYS A 260 0.84 10.14 -11.54
C LYS A 260 1.57 11.26 -10.81
N THR A 261 0.98 12.45 -10.80
CA THR A 261 1.43 13.58 -9.99
C THR A 261 1.23 13.28 -8.50
N ALA A 262 1.89 14.06 -7.63
CA ALA A 262 1.69 13.95 -6.19
C ALA A 262 0.23 14.18 -5.80
N GLU A 263 -0.44 15.14 -6.44
CA GLU A 263 -1.84 15.47 -6.22
C GLU A 263 -2.79 14.33 -6.64
N GLU A 264 -2.58 13.75 -7.83
CA GLU A 264 -3.37 12.60 -8.28
C GLU A 264 -3.18 11.38 -7.37
N THR A 265 -1.93 11.07 -7.00
CA THR A 265 -1.64 9.98 -6.05
C THR A 265 -2.31 10.23 -4.71
N LYS A 266 -2.22 11.45 -4.17
CA LYS A 266 -2.91 11.84 -2.92
C LYS A 266 -4.41 11.65 -3.03
N PHE A 267 -5.00 12.12 -4.13
CA PHE A 267 -6.43 12.01 -4.38
C PHE A 267 -6.88 10.55 -4.40
N LEU A 268 -6.17 9.69 -5.16
CA LEU A 268 -6.45 8.26 -5.23
C LEU A 268 -6.31 7.56 -3.87
N MET A 269 -5.26 7.86 -3.10
CA MET A 269 -5.10 7.30 -1.75
C MET A 269 -6.24 7.70 -0.82
N ILE A 270 -6.67 8.97 -0.84
CA ILE A 270 -7.76 9.46 0.00
C ILE A 270 -9.12 8.88 -0.42
N GLN A 271 -9.31 8.63 -1.71
CA GLN A 271 -10.51 7.97 -2.23
C GLN A 271 -10.53 6.47 -1.91
N ASN A 272 -9.37 5.81 -1.89
CA ASN A 272 -9.28 4.38 -1.65
C ASN A 272 -9.86 3.99 -0.28
N GLY A 273 -10.84 3.10 -0.27
CA GLY A 273 -11.52 2.66 0.95
C GLY A 273 -12.41 3.72 1.62
N SER A 274 -12.57 4.89 1.00
CA SER A 274 -13.49 5.93 1.48
C SER A 274 -14.90 5.60 1.03
N SER A 275 -15.69 5.00 1.92
CA SER A 275 -17.13 4.83 1.73
C SER A 275 -17.82 6.15 1.42
N LEU A 276 -17.31 7.28 1.93
CA LEU A 276 -17.82 8.60 1.60
C LEU A 276 -17.50 9.02 0.17
N ALA A 277 -16.34 8.63 -0.38
CA ALA A 277 -16.00 8.90 -1.77
C ALA A 277 -16.90 8.09 -2.72
N GLU A 278 -17.04 6.79 -2.46
CA GLU A 278 -17.93 5.89 -3.22
C GLU A 278 -19.38 6.42 -3.17
N PHE A 279 -19.90 6.69 -1.96
CA PHE A 279 -21.20 7.33 -1.75
C PHE A 279 -21.35 8.63 -2.53
N SER A 280 -20.35 9.52 -2.46
CA SER A 280 -20.42 10.82 -3.14
C SER A 280 -20.53 10.66 -4.65
N SER A 281 -19.80 9.69 -5.22
CA SER A 281 -19.82 9.42 -6.65
C SER A 281 -21.11 8.75 -7.14
N GLU A 282 -21.70 7.86 -6.34
CA GLU A 282 -22.87 7.07 -6.73
C GLU A 282 -24.18 7.78 -6.40
N VAL A 283 -24.24 8.53 -5.30
CA VAL A 283 -25.49 9.04 -4.73
C VAL A 283 -25.69 10.53 -4.94
N LEU A 284 -24.62 11.32 -5.11
CA LEU A 284 -24.72 12.79 -5.16
C LEU A 284 -24.62 13.33 -6.57
N ILE A 285 -25.62 14.13 -6.95
CA ILE A 285 -25.69 14.83 -8.23
C ILE A 285 -25.57 16.33 -7.97
N HIS A 286 -24.75 17.01 -8.78
CA HIS A 286 -24.67 18.46 -8.78
C HIS A 286 -25.95 19.06 -9.38
N VAL A 287 -26.68 19.86 -8.58
CA VAL A 287 -27.84 20.64 -9.04
C VAL A 287 -27.86 21.98 -8.34
N ASP A 288 -27.67 23.07 -9.09
CA ASP A 288 -27.62 24.43 -8.55
C ASP A 288 -28.86 24.78 -7.69
N GLY A 289 -28.62 25.40 -6.54
CA GLY A 289 -29.68 25.88 -5.65
C GLY A 289 -30.43 24.81 -4.85
N GLN A 290 -30.27 23.52 -5.20
CA GLN A 290 -30.85 22.42 -4.43
C GLN A 290 -30.12 22.24 -3.10
N LYS A 291 -30.87 21.84 -2.07
CA LYS A 291 -30.36 21.69 -0.72
C LYS A 291 -30.70 20.32 -0.15
N VAL A 292 -29.72 19.69 0.50
CA VAL A 292 -29.92 18.49 1.32
C VAL A 292 -29.53 18.83 2.75
N ASP A 293 -30.40 18.54 3.72
CA ASP A 293 -30.09 18.71 5.14
C ASP A 293 -28.92 17.79 5.57
N LYS A 294 -28.03 18.28 6.45
CA LYS A 294 -26.89 17.48 6.92
C LYS A 294 -27.31 16.23 7.70
N GLU A 295 -28.45 16.23 8.39
CA GLU A 295 -29.01 15.03 9.03
C GLU A 295 -29.50 14.03 7.98
N THR A 296 -30.30 14.48 7.03
CA THR A 296 -30.77 13.66 5.89
C THR A 296 -29.59 13.05 5.12
N MET A 297 -28.58 13.86 4.77
CA MET A 297 -27.37 13.39 4.09
C MET A 297 -26.69 12.28 4.87
N TYR A 298 -26.59 12.43 6.19
CA TYR A 298 -25.97 11.43 7.05
C TYR A 298 -26.77 10.13 7.07
N GLN A 299 -28.09 10.20 7.21
CA GLN A 299 -28.97 9.04 7.22
C GLN A 299 -28.94 8.27 5.89
N VAL A 300 -28.94 8.99 4.77
CA VAL A 300 -28.83 8.42 3.43
C VAL A 300 -27.47 7.75 3.24
N TYR A 301 -26.39 8.37 3.72
CA TYR A 301 -25.07 7.76 3.74
C TYR A 301 -25.02 6.48 4.60
N CYS A 302 -25.57 6.51 5.82
CA CYS A 302 -25.64 5.31 6.67
C CYS A 302 -26.41 4.18 5.99
N LYS A 303 -27.55 4.48 5.36
CA LYS A 303 -28.30 3.49 4.59
C LYS A 303 -27.49 2.94 3.42
N TRP A 304 -26.83 3.81 2.65
CA TRP A 304 -25.98 3.37 1.56
C TRP A 304 -24.86 2.45 2.06
N CYS A 305 -24.21 2.78 3.17
CA CYS A 305 -23.21 1.91 3.81
C CYS A 305 -23.80 0.56 4.24
N MET A 306 -25.01 0.52 4.81
CA MET A 306 -25.67 -0.74 5.15
C MET A 306 -25.93 -1.62 3.91
N GLU A 307 -26.27 -1.00 2.77
CA GLU A 307 -26.56 -1.72 1.53
C GLU A 307 -25.29 -2.21 0.80
N HIS A 308 -24.18 -1.45 0.86
CA HIS A 308 -22.99 -1.68 0.02
C HIS A 308 -21.74 -2.11 0.79
N LYS A 309 -21.70 -1.87 2.12
CA LYS A 309 -20.56 -2.12 3.02
C LYS A 309 -21.05 -2.61 4.40
N PRO A 310 -21.92 -3.64 4.49
CA PRO A 310 -22.57 -4.05 5.74
C PRO A 310 -21.58 -4.47 6.85
N GLU A 311 -20.35 -4.83 6.50
CA GLU A 311 -19.26 -5.18 7.40
C GLU A 311 -18.54 -3.96 8.02
N LEU A 312 -18.80 -2.74 7.53
CA LEU A 312 -18.15 -1.52 8.00
C LEU A 312 -19.12 -0.64 8.79
N SER A 313 -18.61 -0.04 9.87
CA SER A 313 -19.31 1.05 10.53
C SER A 313 -19.24 2.32 9.66
N PRO A 314 -20.37 3.01 9.39
CA PRO A 314 -20.37 4.26 8.65
C PRO A 314 -19.51 5.32 9.34
N ASP A 315 -18.89 6.20 8.55
CA ASP A 315 -18.19 7.37 9.09
C ASP A 315 -19.14 8.24 9.94
N THR A 316 -18.57 8.92 10.94
CA THR A 316 -19.37 9.81 11.79
C THR A 316 -19.85 11.04 11.03
N LYS A 317 -20.96 11.63 11.48
CA LYS A 317 -21.48 12.90 10.94
C LYS A 317 -20.44 14.03 10.90
N ASP A 318 -19.55 14.10 11.89
CA ASP A 318 -18.45 15.08 11.93
C ASP A 318 -17.42 14.82 10.82
N LYS A 319 -17.03 13.55 10.63
CA LYS A 319 -16.09 13.15 9.57
C LYS A 319 -16.65 13.42 8.18
N ILE A 320 -17.93 13.16 7.95
CA ILE A 320 -18.64 13.55 6.71
C ILE A 320 -18.67 15.06 6.56
N GLY A 321 -19.02 15.77 7.63
CA GLY A 321 -19.04 17.24 7.67
C GLY A 321 -17.74 17.89 7.22
N LYS A 322 -16.59 17.30 7.58
CA LYS A 322 -15.25 17.79 7.26
C LYS A 322 -14.76 17.38 5.87
N ASN A 323 -15.21 16.23 5.36
CA ASN A 323 -14.61 15.61 4.17
C ASN A 323 -15.53 15.57 2.95
N LEU A 324 -16.84 15.81 3.07
CA LEU A 324 -17.77 15.67 1.94
C LEU A 324 -17.38 16.57 0.75
N THR A 325 -16.97 17.81 1.01
CA THR A 325 -16.55 18.75 -0.04
C THR A 325 -15.27 18.30 -0.78
N ARG A 326 -14.49 17.38 -0.20
CA ARG A 326 -13.32 16.79 -0.89
C ARG A 326 -13.74 15.81 -1.99
N PHE A 327 -14.87 15.13 -1.80
CA PHE A 327 -15.36 14.10 -2.73
C PHE A 327 -16.52 14.59 -3.59
N ALA A 328 -17.22 15.64 -3.15
CA ALA A 328 -18.27 16.33 -3.86
C ALA A 328 -17.97 17.85 -3.85
N PRO A 329 -16.98 18.32 -4.64
CA PRO A 329 -16.50 19.71 -4.59
C PRO A 329 -17.52 20.76 -5.02
N PHE A 330 -18.57 20.34 -5.72
CA PHE A 330 -19.72 21.19 -6.05
C PHE A 330 -20.57 21.55 -4.82
N THR A 331 -20.43 20.84 -3.70
CA THR A 331 -21.21 21.08 -2.49
C THR A 331 -20.67 22.24 -1.66
N GLN A 332 -21.58 22.99 -1.04
CA GLN A 332 -21.23 24.03 -0.08
C GLN A 332 -21.98 23.85 1.22
N SER A 333 -21.28 23.94 2.36
CA SER A 333 -21.92 23.95 3.67
C SER A 333 -22.55 25.31 3.95
N VAL A 334 -23.87 25.34 4.16
CA VAL A 334 -24.63 26.56 4.46
C VAL A 334 -25.39 26.37 5.77
N SER A 335 -25.53 27.45 6.55
CA SER A 335 -26.34 27.49 7.77
C SER A 335 -27.42 28.56 7.62
N ASP A 336 -28.66 28.20 7.93
CA ASP A 336 -29.80 29.13 7.99
C ASP A 336 -30.48 28.95 9.36
N GLY A 337 -30.15 29.85 10.30
CA GLY A 337 -30.53 29.71 11.71
C GLY A 337 -30.00 28.40 12.32
N SER A 338 -30.91 27.56 12.81
CA SER A 338 -30.59 26.26 13.42
C SER A 338 -30.40 25.12 12.41
N LYS A 339 -30.78 25.31 11.14
CA LYS A 339 -30.66 24.27 10.10
C LYS A 339 -29.33 24.36 9.37
N ARG A 340 -28.62 23.24 9.29
CA ARG A 340 -27.38 23.08 8.52
C ARG A 340 -27.65 22.24 7.29
N THR A 341 -27.31 22.76 6.12
CA THR A 341 -27.56 22.11 4.82
C THR A 341 -26.32 22.06 3.95
N TRP A 342 -26.30 21.12 3.02
CA TRP A 342 -25.44 21.11 1.84
C TRP A 342 -26.19 21.75 0.67
N LEU A 343 -25.59 22.75 0.03
CA LEU A 343 -26.10 23.44 -1.16
C LEU A 343 -25.50 22.83 -2.42
N ASN A 344 -26.18 23.02 -3.56
CA ASN A 344 -25.83 22.57 -4.91
C ASN A 344 -25.80 21.05 -5.05
N VAL A 345 -26.63 20.34 -4.28
CA VAL A 345 -26.64 18.88 -4.28
C VAL A 345 -28.05 18.33 -4.26
N LYS A 346 -28.24 17.26 -5.03
CA LYS A 346 -29.41 16.40 -5.03
C LYS A 346 -28.97 14.94 -4.87
N LEU A 347 -29.81 14.11 -4.25
CA LEU A 347 -29.62 12.66 -4.21
C LEU A 347 -30.12 12.02 -5.52
N THR A 348 -29.53 10.90 -5.94
CA THR A 348 -30.05 10.07 -7.04
C THR A 348 -31.47 9.57 -6.74
N ASP A 349 -32.23 9.22 -7.79
CA ASP A 349 -33.67 8.90 -7.66
C ASP A 349 -33.97 7.75 -6.67
N LYS A 350 -33.07 6.75 -6.59
CA LYS A 350 -33.12 5.65 -5.61
C LYS A 350 -33.15 6.17 -4.18
N TYR A 351 -32.27 7.12 -3.84
CA TYR A 351 -32.14 7.67 -2.48
C TYR A 351 -33.02 8.89 -2.22
N TYR A 352 -33.45 9.61 -3.26
CA TYR A 352 -34.47 10.65 -3.18
C TYR A 352 -35.82 10.08 -2.73
N THR A 353 -36.21 8.91 -3.25
CA THR A 353 -37.44 8.22 -2.82
C THR A 353 -37.37 7.81 -1.35
N PHE A 354 -36.20 7.34 -0.90
CA PHE A 354 -35.97 7.03 0.51
C PHE A 354 -36.08 8.27 1.41
N GLN A 355 -35.47 9.40 1.01
CA GLN A 355 -35.62 10.68 1.69
C GLN A 355 -37.11 11.09 1.84
N ASN A 356 -37.89 10.98 0.77
CA ASN A 356 -39.32 11.33 0.80
C ASN A 356 -40.11 10.42 1.75
N ASN A 357 -39.83 9.12 1.76
CA ASN A 357 -40.48 8.18 2.68
C ASN A 357 -40.13 8.46 4.15
N MET A 358 -38.89 8.87 4.43
CA MET A 358 -38.45 9.29 5.77
C MET A 358 -39.18 10.54 6.26
N SER A 359 -39.44 11.50 5.36
CA SER A 359 -40.12 12.75 5.70
C SER A 359 -41.62 12.58 6.03
N LEU A 360 -42.22 11.46 5.60
CA LEU A 360 -43.63 11.12 5.84
C LEU A 360 -43.86 10.40 7.17
N ASP A 361 -42.82 9.76 7.73
CA ASP A 361 -42.93 8.92 8.91
C ASP A 361 -42.33 9.62 10.15
N LYS A 362 -43.13 10.48 10.80
CA LYS A 362 -42.70 11.33 11.94
C LYS A 362 -42.21 10.56 13.17
N ASN A 363 -42.41 9.23 13.21
CA ASN A 363 -42.01 8.36 14.33
C ASN A 363 -40.72 7.57 14.07
N ASN A 364 -40.14 7.60 12.85
CA ASN A 364 -39.03 6.74 12.47
C ASN A 364 -37.68 7.49 12.45
N SER A 365 -37.42 8.28 13.49
CA SER A 365 -36.25 9.16 13.57
C SER A 365 -34.93 8.44 13.93
N ASN A 366 -34.88 7.10 13.92
CA ASN A 366 -33.76 6.36 14.51
C ASN A 366 -33.46 5.02 13.82
N ILE A 367 -33.24 5.04 12.49
CA ILE A 367 -32.56 3.92 11.80
C ILE A 367 -31.18 3.61 12.44
N TYR A 368 -30.64 4.58 13.19
CA TYR A 368 -29.43 4.44 14.01
C TYR A 368 -29.51 3.35 15.10
N MET A 369 -30.71 3.00 15.58
CA MET A 369 -30.87 2.00 16.65
C MET A 369 -30.79 0.55 16.15
N ASP A 370 -30.94 0.32 14.85
CA ASP A 370 -30.93 -1.02 14.23
C ASP A 370 -29.53 -1.48 13.77
N PHE A 371 -28.48 -0.68 14.02
CA PHE A 371 -27.11 -1.18 13.91
C PHE A 371 -26.89 -2.28 14.98
N PRO A 372 -26.46 -3.50 14.62
CA PRO A 372 -25.93 -4.40 15.64
C PRO A 372 -24.79 -3.68 16.34
N LYS A 373 -24.84 -3.61 17.68
CA LYS A 373 -23.73 -3.13 18.52
C LYS A 373 -22.54 -4.08 18.36
N ALA A 374 -21.84 -4.00 17.25
CA ALA A 374 -20.71 -4.83 16.89
C ALA A 374 -19.62 -3.93 16.32
N VAL A 375 -18.98 -3.16 17.19
CA VAL A 375 -17.57 -3.30 17.59
C VAL A 375 -17.37 -2.26 18.69
N ILE A 376 -17.01 -2.72 19.88
CA ILE A 376 -16.74 -1.90 21.05
C ILE A 376 -15.68 -0.84 20.67
N PRO A 377 -15.92 0.47 20.83
CA PRO A 377 -14.83 1.43 20.73
C PRO A 377 -13.84 1.10 21.84
N VAL A 378 -12.57 0.86 21.47
CA VAL A 378 -11.47 0.79 22.44
C VAL A 378 -11.60 2.00 23.34
N ARG A 379 -11.94 1.77 24.61
CA ARG A 379 -11.97 2.81 25.64
C ARG A 379 -10.62 3.51 25.58
N LYS A 380 -10.62 4.84 25.45
CA LYS A 380 -9.49 5.63 25.92
C LYS A 380 -9.27 5.23 27.36
N ASP A 381 -8.11 4.67 27.67
CA ASP A 381 -7.65 4.49 29.05
C ASP A 381 -7.58 5.88 29.71
N THR A 382 -8.68 6.31 30.31
CA THR A 382 -8.66 7.33 31.34
C THR A 382 -8.07 6.69 32.58
N LYS A 383 -6.93 7.21 33.02
CA LYS A 383 -6.05 6.76 34.11
C LYS A 383 -6.67 6.63 35.51
N ASP A 384 -8.00 6.67 35.65
CA ASP A 384 -8.65 6.78 36.96
C ASP A 384 -9.41 5.51 37.42
N ALA A 385 -9.31 4.39 36.68
CA ALA A 385 -10.01 3.14 37.02
C ALA A 385 -9.12 2.03 37.63
N GLN A 386 -7.95 2.35 38.20
CA GLN A 386 -7.07 1.39 38.88
C GLN A 386 -6.86 1.71 40.38
N LYS A 387 -7.89 2.20 41.08
CA LYS A 387 -7.79 2.42 42.54
C LYS A 387 -8.82 1.72 43.43
N GLU A 388 -9.74 0.94 42.87
CA GLU A 388 -10.73 0.23 43.68
C GLU A 388 -10.89 -1.21 43.21
N GLU A 389 -9.86 -2.05 43.39
CA GLU A 389 -10.02 -3.51 43.48
C GLU A 389 -8.71 -4.24 43.85
N ILE A 390 -7.97 -3.74 44.85
CA ILE A 390 -6.97 -4.58 45.56
C ILE A 390 -7.06 -4.26 47.06
N SER A 391 -8.14 -4.74 47.66
CA SER A 391 -8.32 -4.80 49.11
C SER A 391 -9.12 -6.06 49.41
N ASP A 392 -8.50 -7.23 49.20
CA ASP A 392 -8.61 -8.37 50.11
C ASP A 392 -7.96 -9.61 49.49
N LYS A 393 -6.95 -10.12 50.23
CA LYS A 393 -6.31 -11.45 50.21
C LYS A 393 -4.79 -11.33 50.24
N GLN A 394 -4.26 -11.03 51.43
CA GLN A 394 -2.91 -11.45 51.80
C GLN A 394 -2.94 -12.93 52.22
N PRO A 395 -2.06 -13.79 51.67
CA PRO A 395 -1.54 -14.92 52.41
C PRO A 395 -0.23 -14.50 53.09
N VAL A 396 -0.20 -14.69 54.41
CA VAL A 396 0.99 -14.58 55.27
C VAL A 396 2.00 -15.65 54.84
N LEU A 397 3.20 -15.23 54.43
CA LEU A 397 4.35 -16.11 54.30
C LEU A 397 5.22 -15.96 55.54
N GLU A 398 5.27 -17.01 56.37
CA GLU A 398 6.25 -17.13 57.44
C GLU A 398 7.66 -17.37 56.87
N PRO A 399 8.72 -16.82 57.51
CA PRO A 399 10.09 -17.10 57.12
C PRO A 399 10.55 -18.41 57.76
N LYS A 400 11.08 -19.35 56.96
CA LYS A 400 11.92 -20.42 57.48
C LYS A 400 13.32 -20.39 56.87
N LYS A 401 14.25 -20.53 57.81
CA LYS A 401 15.72 -20.52 57.76
C LYS A 401 16.33 -21.41 56.70
#